data_AF-A0A813E2X7-F1
#
_entry.id   AF-A0A813E2X7-F1
#
_cell.length_a   1.000
_cell.length_b   1.000
_cell.length_c   1.000
_cell.angle_alpha   90.00
_cell.angle_beta   90.00
_cell.angle_gamma   90.00
#
_symmetry.space_group_name_H-M   'P 1'
#
loop_
_entity.id
_entity.type
_entity.pdbx_description
1 polymer ?
#
loop_
_entity_poly.entity_id
_entity_poly.type
_entity_poly.pdbx_seq_one_letter_code
_entity_poly.pdbx_strand_id
1 'polypeptide(L)'
;MPCLRSCRGSCRRHSGAVKEVVFIFTLVLVCLALASRSSSAAEIEPLLRTLFTSLPCHTGLAAPTERALVETHRFSRSLAPDPTDTGSFCYLELMPGATERFDLHPAENALLGLIYLQLAERNVSIMREILKGAHILVEEDSRKLIYKLLSSLPGAHARISSHMSDKKQYGIPEGRVLSTLLVGSLANSTWFQLEGHPWDPFRDPVGSTGHILDYIHYKLSGKNQGPLGASPFTDQHPMVFERPVTVLAEVCPAYCRQPPRTGARFATLSLLRRLGRFLLPEGKR
;
A
#
# COMPACT_ATOMS: atom_id res chain seq x y z
N MET A 1 -36.47 1.88 -46.27
CA MET A 1 -36.72 0.43 -46.39
C MET A 1 -35.92 -0.08 -47.58
N PRO A 2 -35.02 -1.07 -47.41
CA PRO A 2 -35.46 -2.47 -47.29
C PRO A 2 -34.74 -3.34 -46.25
N CYS A 3 -35.48 -4.38 -45.85
CA CYS A 3 -35.14 -5.76 -45.47
C CYS A 3 -33.88 -6.13 -44.66
N LEU A 4 -34.20 -6.55 -43.43
CA LEU A 4 -33.52 -7.52 -42.57
C LEU A 4 -32.89 -8.72 -43.30
N ARG A 5 -31.64 -9.03 -42.97
CA ARG A 5 -31.07 -10.38 -43.10
C ARG A 5 -30.55 -10.90 -41.76
N SER A 6 -31.18 -12.02 -41.40
CA SER A 6 -30.83 -13.07 -40.46
C SER A 6 -29.32 -13.33 -40.25
N CYS A 7 -28.89 -13.27 -38.98
CA CYS A 7 -27.73 -14.02 -38.48
C CYS A 7 -28.23 -14.98 -37.38
N ARG A 8 -28.56 -16.22 -37.76
CA ARG A 8 -28.63 -17.36 -36.84
C ARG A 8 -27.22 -17.92 -36.68
N GLY A 9 -26.52 -17.49 -35.64
CA GLY A 9 -25.27 -18.09 -35.17
C GLY A 9 -25.47 -18.66 -33.77
N SER A 10 -25.42 -19.98 -33.67
CA SER A 10 -25.64 -20.76 -32.44
C SER A 10 -24.61 -20.44 -31.36
N CYS A 11 -25.04 -19.79 -30.28
CA CYS A 11 -24.23 -19.54 -29.09
C CYS A 11 -24.29 -20.81 -28.20
N ARG A 12 -23.31 -21.72 -28.36
CA ARG A 12 -23.13 -22.84 -27.43
C ARG A 12 -22.70 -22.28 -26.08
N ARG A 13 -23.57 -22.43 -25.08
CA ARG A 13 -23.33 -22.06 -23.67
C ARG A 13 -22.13 -22.85 -23.11
N HIS A 14 -21.09 -22.13 -22.70
CA HIS A 14 -20.04 -22.66 -21.81
C HIS A 14 -20.65 -22.97 -20.42
N SER A 15 -21.12 -24.21 -20.21
CA SER A 15 -21.59 -24.68 -18.90
C SER A 15 -20.52 -25.38 -18.06
N GLY A 16 -19.27 -25.43 -18.55
CA GLY A 16 -18.16 -26.08 -17.85
C GLY A 16 -17.60 -25.26 -16.68
N ALA A 17 -17.43 -23.95 -16.86
CA ALA A 17 -16.77 -23.09 -15.88
C ALA A 17 -17.52 -22.99 -14.53
N VAL A 18 -18.85 -23.09 -14.54
CA VAL A 18 -19.65 -22.98 -13.30
C VAL A 18 -19.46 -24.21 -12.40
N LYS A 19 -19.21 -25.39 -12.98
CA LYS A 19 -19.05 -26.64 -12.21
C LYS A 19 -17.69 -26.69 -11.50
N GLU A 20 -16.66 -26.13 -12.10
CA GLU A 20 -15.31 -26.08 -11.50
C GLU A 20 -15.24 -25.11 -10.31
N VAL A 21 -15.91 -23.96 -10.40
CA VAL A 21 -15.96 -22.97 -9.31
C VAL A 21 -16.67 -23.54 -8.07
N VAL A 22 -17.77 -24.29 -8.26
CA VAL A 22 -18.50 -24.92 -7.14
C VAL A 22 -17.67 -26.01 -6.45
N PHE A 23 -16.89 -26.77 -7.22
CA PHE A 23 -16.03 -27.82 -6.66
C PHE A 23 -14.89 -27.22 -5.82
N ILE A 24 -14.25 -26.15 -6.30
CA ILE A 24 -13.21 -25.41 -5.55
C ILE A 24 -13.79 -24.84 -4.26
N PHE A 25 -14.98 -24.23 -4.31
CA PHE A 25 -15.63 -23.67 -3.12
C PHE A 25 -15.91 -24.73 -2.05
N THR A 26 -16.35 -25.92 -2.47
CA THR A 26 -16.64 -27.03 -1.55
C THR A 26 -15.37 -27.58 -0.91
N LEU A 27 -14.29 -27.72 -1.68
CA LEU A 27 -13.00 -28.20 -1.17
C LEU A 27 -12.38 -27.21 -0.17
N VAL A 28 -12.48 -25.92 -0.45
CA VAL A 28 -11.98 -24.83 0.42
C VAL A 28 -12.72 -24.81 1.75
N LEU A 29 -14.05 -25.00 1.75
CA LEU A 29 -14.86 -25.09 2.97
C LEU A 29 -14.48 -26.31 3.85
N VAL A 30 -14.15 -27.45 3.24
CA VAL A 30 -13.70 -28.65 3.97
C VAL A 30 -12.31 -28.43 4.59
N CYS A 31 -11.38 -27.80 3.87
CA CYS A 31 -10.05 -27.50 4.39
C CYS A 31 -10.07 -26.46 5.52
N LEU A 32 -10.93 -25.44 5.42
CA LEU A 32 -11.16 -24.44 6.48
C LEU A 32 -11.65 -25.05 7.79
N ALA A 33 -12.58 -26.00 7.71
CA ALA A 33 -13.11 -26.70 8.88
C ALA A 33 -12.00 -27.44 9.64
N LEU A 34 -10.93 -27.83 8.95
CA LEU A 34 -9.78 -28.55 9.51
C LEU A 34 -8.66 -27.63 10.02
N ALA A 35 -8.60 -26.37 9.56
CA ALA A 35 -7.47 -25.46 9.81
C ALA A 35 -7.67 -24.45 10.96
N SER A 36 -8.83 -24.43 11.62
CA SER A 36 -9.16 -23.45 12.68
C SER A 36 -8.47 -23.71 14.04
N ARG A 37 -7.14 -23.88 14.05
CA ARG A 37 -6.30 -23.82 15.26
C ARG A 37 -4.89 -23.32 14.92
N SER A 38 -4.67 -22.01 14.82
CA SER A 38 -3.44 -21.34 15.32
C SER A 38 -3.40 -19.83 14.99
N SER A 39 -2.93 -19.07 16.00
CA SER A 39 -2.07 -17.85 16.01
C SER A 39 -2.19 -16.75 14.94
N SER A 40 -1.94 -15.46 15.17
CA SER A 40 -1.61 -14.62 16.34
C SER A 40 -1.55 -13.15 15.86
N ALA A 41 -2.37 -12.26 16.41
CA ALA A 41 -2.37 -10.82 16.09
C ALA A 41 -1.35 -9.99 16.90
N ALA A 42 -0.36 -10.63 17.54
CA ALA A 42 0.44 -10.02 18.61
C ALA A 42 1.69 -9.23 18.14
N GLU A 43 2.06 -9.25 16.86
CA GLU A 43 3.36 -8.70 16.41
C GLU A 43 3.29 -7.31 15.75
N ILE A 44 2.10 -6.75 15.52
CA ILE A 44 1.92 -5.53 14.72
C ILE A 44 1.95 -4.25 15.57
N GLU A 45 1.61 -4.34 16.86
CA GLU A 45 1.59 -3.15 17.74
C GLU A 45 2.96 -2.47 17.89
N PRO A 46 4.08 -3.21 18.04
CA PRO A 46 5.42 -2.62 18.02
C PRO A 46 5.78 -1.99 16.68
N LEU A 47 5.27 -2.52 15.55
CA LEU A 47 5.53 -2.03 14.20
C LEU A 47 4.90 -0.65 13.97
N LEU A 48 3.60 -0.51 14.29
CA LEU A 48 2.91 0.78 14.20
C LEU A 48 3.47 1.79 15.21
N ARG A 49 3.84 1.36 16.42
CA ARG A 49 4.50 2.27 17.37
C ARG A 49 5.87 2.73 16.84
N THR A 50 6.71 1.83 16.33
CA THR A 50 8.04 2.17 15.82
C THR A 50 7.98 3.09 14.59
N LEU A 51 7.03 2.85 13.69
CA LEU A 51 6.84 3.67 12.49
C LEU A 51 6.28 5.06 12.80
N PHE A 52 5.42 5.19 13.82
CA PHE A 52 4.55 6.37 13.94
C PHE A 52 4.62 7.14 15.26
N THR A 53 5.30 6.64 16.30
CA THR A 53 5.44 7.37 17.60
C THR A 53 6.64 8.31 17.65
N SER A 54 7.42 8.45 16.57
CA SER A 54 8.70 9.13 16.58
C SER A 54 8.72 10.48 15.83
N LEU A 55 7.58 11.14 15.67
CA LEU A 55 7.50 12.45 15.01
C LEU A 55 7.11 13.55 16.00
N PRO A 56 8.06 14.20 16.70
CA PRO A 56 7.75 15.40 17.46
C PRO A 56 7.59 16.59 16.50
N CYS A 57 6.39 17.17 16.48
CA CYS A 57 6.23 18.61 16.25
C CYS A 57 5.81 19.20 17.61
N HIS A 58 6.78 19.53 18.46
CA HIS A 58 6.51 20.35 19.64
C HIS A 58 7.13 21.74 19.44
N THR A 59 6.25 22.74 19.39
CA THR A 59 6.60 24.12 19.67
C THR A 59 6.91 24.25 21.16
N GLY A 60 8.20 24.35 21.49
CA GLY A 60 8.67 24.92 22.75
C GLY A 60 8.92 23.95 23.91
N LEU A 61 10.18 23.97 24.36
CA LEU A 61 10.76 23.55 25.64
C LEU A 61 11.16 22.08 25.88
N ALA A 62 12.49 21.94 25.93
CA ALA A 62 13.37 20.94 26.58
C ALA A 62 13.39 19.49 26.05
N ALA A 63 14.58 19.09 25.61
CA ALA A 63 14.91 17.90 24.84
C ALA A 63 14.99 16.58 25.64
N PRO A 64 14.78 15.46 24.94
CA PRO A 64 15.73 14.36 24.85
C PRO A 64 16.36 14.30 23.44
N THR A 65 17.55 13.71 23.35
CA THR A 65 18.52 13.80 22.25
C THR A 65 17.98 13.56 20.83
N GLU A 66 18.16 14.58 19.99
CA GLU A 66 17.63 14.84 18.65
C GLU A 66 18.21 13.97 17.50
N ARG A 67 19.19 13.09 17.78
CA ARG A 67 20.04 12.50 16.73
C ARG A 67 19.57 11.16 16.13
N ALA A 68 18.66 10.43 16.78
CA ALA A 68 18.26 9.09 16.34
C ALA A 68 16.92 9.04 15.59
N LEU A 69 16.14 10.12 15.59
CA LEU A 69 14.74 10.12 15.14
C LEU A 69 14.53 10.80 13.77
N VAL A 70 15.45 11.67 13.36
CA VAL A 70 15.39 12.42 12.09
C VAL A 70 15.96 11.61 10.90
N GLU A 71 16.58 10.45 11.15
CA GLU A 71 17.27 9.66 10.11
C GLU A 71 16.39 8.63 9.37
N THR A 72 15.11 8.46 9.71
CA THR A 72 14.31 7.33 9.21
C THR A 72 13.30 7.66 8.10
N HIS A 73 13.11 8.94 7.76
CA HIS A 73 12.06 9.37 6.84
C HIS A 73 12.55 10.42 5.84
N ARG A 74 12.09 10.30 4.59
CA ARG A 74 12.26 11.26 3.50
C ARG A 74 10.87 11.67 3.01
N PHE A 75 10.62 12.96 2.87
CA PHE A 75 9.43 13.41 2.16
C PHE A 75 9.72 13.44 0.67
N SER A 76 8.87 12.80 -0.11
CA SER A 76 9.01 12.71 -1.56
C SER A 76 7.76 13.27 -2.24
N ARG A 77 7.99 14.00 -3.34
CA ARG A 77 6.94 14.52 -4.21
C ARG A 77 6.81 13.56 -5.38
N SER A 78 5.65 12.94 -5.57
CA SER A 78 5.38 12.29 -6.85
C SER A 78 5.01 13.38 -7.84
N LEU A 79 5.76 13.47 -8.93
CA LEU A 79 5.33 14.21 -10.11
C LEU A 79 4.17 13.42 -10.71
N ALA A 80 3.09 14.11 -11.08
CA ALA A 80 1.99 13.48 -11.78
C ALA A 80 2.54 12.71 -13.00
N PRO A 81 1.99 11.53 -13.32
CA PRO A 81 2.43 10.75 -14.47
C PRO A 81 2.17 11.47 -15.81
N ASP A 82 1.45 12.59 -15.80
CA ASP A 82 1.07 13.40 -16.96
C ASP A 82 1.56 14.85 -16.78
N PRO A 83 2.36 15.40 -17.72
CA PRO A 83 2.85 16.78 -17.67
C PRO A 83 1.74 17.84 -17.76
N THR A 84 0.52 17.47 -18.14
CA THR A 84 -0.66 18.36 -18.16
C THR A 84 -1.46 18.34 -16.87
N ASP A 85 -1.15 17.43 -15.94
CA ASP A 85 -1.84 17.27 -14.67
C ASP A 85 -1.05 17.94 -13.53
N THR A 86 -1.62 19.00 -12.96
CA THR A 86 -1.02 19.76 -11.85
C THR A 86 -1.20 19.09 -10.49
N GLY A 87 -1.88 17.94 -10.43
CA GLY A 87 -2.10 17.15 -9.23
C GLY A 87 -0.83 16.51 -8.71
N SER A 88 -0.05 17.24 -7.92
CA SER A 88 1.12 16.68 -7.24
C SER A 88 0.74 16.21 -5.83
N PHE A 89 1.22 15.03 -5.41
CA PHE A 89 0.91 14.46 -4.08
C PHE A 89 2.11 14.44 -3.14
N CYS A 90 1.82 14.66 -1.86
CA CYS A 90 2.79 14.60 -0.78
C CYS A 90 2.68 13.26 -0.06
N TYR A 91 3.78 12.54 0.08
CA TYR A 91 3.82 11.32 0.87
C TYR A 91 5.13 11.21 1.66
N LEU A 92 5.06 10.42 2.73
CA LEU A 92 6.22 10.01 3.51
C LEU A 92 6.85 8.79 2.85
N GLU A 93 8.14 8.85 2.58
CA GLU A 93 8.94 7.71 2.14
C GLU A 93 9.85 7.30 3.30
N LEU A 94 9.71 6.08 3.80
CA LEU A 94 10.68 5.49 4.71
C LEU A 94 12.06 5.41 4.03
N MET A 95 13.12 5.65 4.79
CA MET A 95 14.49 5.48 4.28
C MET A 95 14.77 4.02 3.90
N PRO A 96 15.70 3.74 2.96
CA PRO A 96 15.98 2.38 2.48
C PRO A 96 16.21 1.33 3.59
N GLY A 97 16.92 1.71 4.66
CA GLY A 97 17.15 0.78 5.79
C GLY A 97 15.89 0.45 6.60
N ALA A 98 14.90 1.34 6.63
CA ALA A 98 13.60 1.08 7.25
C ALA A 98 12.71 0.23 6.34
N THR A 99 12.71 0.48 5.02
CA THR A 99 11.93 -0.35 4.07
C THR A 99 12.40 -1.79 4.05
N GLU A 100 13.72 -2.04 4.07
CA GLU A 100 14.28 -3.40 4.14
C GLU A 100 13.88 -4.13 5.42
N ARG A 101 13.89 -3.42 6.56
CA ARG A 101 13.52 -4.00 7.86
C ARG A 101 12.07 -4.50 7.89
N PHE A 102 11.19 -3.84 7.16
CA PHE A 102 9.76 -4.16 7.12
C PHE A 102 9.35 -4.90 5.84
N ASP A 103 10.33 -5.29 5.02
CA ASP A 103 10.11 -5.93 3.71
C ASP A 103 9.10 -5.18 2.83
N LEU A 104 9.13 -3.84 2.92
CA LEU A 104 8.22 -2.97 2.18
C LEU A 104 8.74 -2.77 0.76
N HIS A 105 7.92 -3.13 -0.20
CA HIS A 105 8.11 -2.79 -1.59
C HIS A 105 8.09 -1.25 -1.75
N PRO A 106 8.89 -0.65 -2.65
CA PRO A 106 8.90 0.81 -2.83
C PRO A 106 7.52 1.42 -3.12
N ALA A 107 6.63 0.66 -3.79
CA ALA A 107 5.25 1.08 -4.03
C ALA A 107 4.43 1.17 -2.72
N GLU A 108 4.58 0.20 -1.81
CA GLU A 108 3.89 0.17 -0.52
C GLU A 108 4.29 1.38 0.34
N ASN A 109 5.56 1.77 0.29
CA ASN A 109 6.09 2.87 1.08
C ASN A 109 5.40 4.21 0.76
N ALA A 110 5.28 4.54 -0.52
CA ALA A 110 4.62 5.77 -0.95
C ALA A 110 3.12 5.76 -0.62
N LEU A 111 2.45 4.63 -0.83
CA LEU A 111 1.04 4.46 -0.50
C LEU A 111 0.79 4.60 1.01
N LEU A 112 1.60 3.93 1.85
CA LEU A 112 1.51 4.03 3.31
C LEU A 112 1.74 5.45 3.81
N GLY A 113 2.75 6.13 3.26
CA GLY A 113 3.02 7.51 3.60
C GLY A 113 1.88 8.45 3.23
N LEU A 114 1.27 8.25 2.06
CA LEU A 114 0.09 9.00 1.63
C LEU A 114 -1.08 8.76 2.59
N ILE A 115 -1.43 7.51 2.85
CA ILE A 115 -2.54 7.15 3.74
C ILE A 115 -2.30 7.70 5.14
N TYR A 116 -1.12 7.48 5.71
CA TYR A 116 -0.80 7.89 7.08
C TYR A 116 -0.84 9.42 7.25
N LEU A 117 -0.27 10.18 6.31
CA LEU A 117 -0.21 11.63 6.41
C LEU A 117 -1.51 12.32 6.00
N GLN A 118 -2.12 11.92 4.88
CA GLN A 118 -3.23 12.65 4.28
C GLN A 118 -4.60 12.15 4.74
N LEU A 119 -4.76 10.85 4.96
CA LEU A 119 -6.05 10.27 5.34
C LEU A 119 -6.14 10.05 6.84
N ALA A 120 -5.18 9.31 7.40
CA ALA A 120 -5.16 9.04 8.83
C ALA A 120 -4.77 10.26 9.66
N GLU A 121 -4.26 11.35 9.07
CA GLU A 121 -3.81 12.55 9.79
C GLU A 121 -2.86 12.21 10.95
N ARG A 122 -1.94 11.26 10.73
CA ARG A 122 -1.02 10.72 11.73
C ARG A 122 -1.67 9.96 12.89
N ASN A 123 -2.98 9.72 12.83
CA ASN A 123 -3.73 8.95 13.82
C ASN A 123 -3.51 7.45 13.61
N VAL A 124 -2.75 6.85 14.53
CA VAL A 124 -2.41 5.42 14.49
C VAL A 124 -3.64 4.51 14.59
N SER A 125 -4.69 4.93 15.31
CA SER A 125 -5.93 4.15 15.42
C SER A 125 -6.69 4.10 14.10
N ILE A 126 -6.75 5.23 13.37
CA ILE A 126 -7.34 5.28 12.02
C ILE A 126 -6.52 4.43 11.06
N MET A 127 -5.19 4.62 11.06
CA MET A 127 -4.29 3.84 10.21
C MET A 127 -4.43 2.33 10.45
N ARG A 128 -4.58 1.92 11.71
CA ARG A 128 -4.82 0.52 12.08
C ARG A 128 -6.11 -0.02 11.46
N GLU A 129 -7.20 0.74 11.49
CA GLU A 129 -8.46 0.30 10.88
C GLU A 129 -8.37 0.22 9.35
N ILE A 130 -7.62 1.12 8.71
CA ILE A 130 -7.32 1.06 7.26
C ILE A 130 -6.57 -0.24 6.94
N LEU A 131 -5.51 -0.56 7.69
CA LEU A 131 -4.71 -1.78 7.52
C LEU A 131 -5.48 -3.08 7.85
N LYS A 132 -6.55 -2.97 8.64
CA LYS A 132 -7.52 -4.06 8.89
C LYS A 132 -8.60 -4.17 7.81
N GLY A 133 -8.45 -3.44 6.70
CA GLY A 133 -9.35 -3.52 5.56
C GLY A 133 -10.60 -2.66 5.67
N ALA A 134 -10.56 -1.55 6.40
CA ALA A 134 -11.66 -0.58 6.38
C ALA A 134 -11.98 -0.17 4.93
N HIS A 135 -13.27 -0.14 4.60
CA HIS A 135 -13.76 0.44 3.36
C HIS A 135 -13.69 1.96 3.46
N ILE A 136 -12.78 2.57 2.72
CA ILE A 136 -12.51 4.01 2.78
C ILE A 136 -13.27 4.70 1.67
N LEU A 137 -13.93 5.81 1.99
CA LEU A 137 -14.67 6.63 1.03
C LEU A 137 -14.14 8.06 1.07
N VAL A 138 -13.66 8.55 -0.07
CA VAL A 138 -13.11 9.90 -0.26
C VAL A 138 -14.05 10.70 -1.14
N GLU A 139 -14.53 11.84 -0.62
CA GLU A 139 -15.61 12.62 -1.23
C GLU A 139 -15.12 13.77 -2.15
N GLU A 140 -16.12 14.54 -2.59
CA GLU A 140 -16.31 15.41 -3.76
C GLU A 140 -15.07 16.14 -4.31
N ASP A 141 -14.23 16.73 -3.47
CA ASP A 141 -13.13 17.58 -3.91
C ASP A 141 -11.89 16.81 -4.38
N SER A 142 -11.66 15.61 -3.86
CA SER A 142 -10.44 14.83 -4.12
C SER A 142 -10.66 13.51 -4.83
N ARG A 143 -11.93 13.13 -5.06
CA ARG A 143 -12.29 11.83 -5.63
C ARG A 143 -11.55 11.51 -6.94
N LYS A 144 -11.56 12.45 -7.91
CA LYS A 144 -11.04 12.20 -9.26
C LYS A 144 -9.53 12.00 -9.23
N LEU A 145 -8.89 12.82 -8.41
CA LEU A 145 -7.47 12.85 -8.20
C LEU A 145 -6.99 11.56 -7.51
N ILE A 146 -7.64 11.15 -6.41
CA ILE A 146 -7.35 9.89 -5.71
C ILE A 146 -7.61 8.68 -6.60
N TYR A 147 -8.75 8.65 -7.30
CA TYR A 147 -9.05 7.52 -8.20
C TYR A 147 -8.00 7.40 -9.29
N LYS A 148 -7.61 8.50 -9.94
CA LYS A 148 -6.57 8.52 -10.96
C LYS A 148 -5.22 8.07 -10.39
N LEU A 149 -4.84 8.59 -9.22
CA LEU A 149 -3.60 8.19 -8.54
C LEU A 149 -3.56 6.69 -8.28
N LEU A 150 -4.54 6.17 -7.53
CA LEU A 150 -4.55 4.77 -7.09
C LEU A 150 -4.67 3.81 -8.27
N SER A 151 -5.51 4.12 -9.26
CA SER A 151 -5.64 3.29 -10.48
C SER A 151 -4.44 3.39 -11.43
N SER A 152 -3.55 4.35 -11.22
CA SER A 152 -2.30 4.51 -11.99
C SER A 152 -1.08 3.88 -11.31
N LEU A 153 -1.24 3.31 -10.10
CA LEU A 153 -0.15 2.66 -9.40
C LEU A 153 0.41 1.48 -10.22
N PRO A 154 1.74 1.22 -10.17
CA PRO A 154 2.34 0.11 -10.88
C PRO A 154 1.67 -1.22 -10.55
N GLY A 155 1.33 -2.01 -11.57
CA GLY A 155 0.66 -3.30 -11.40
C GLY A 155 -0.87 -3.23 -11.29
N ALA A 156 -1.46 -2.03 -11.34
CA ALA A 156 -2.91 -1.88 -11.40
C ALA A 156 -3.51 -2.63 -12.59
N HIS A 157 -4.48 -3.50 -12.31
CA HIS A 157 -5.20 -4.27 -13.31
C HIS A 157 -6.70 -4.21 -13.05
N ALA A 158 -7.47 -4.14 -14.13
CA ALA A 158 -8.93 -4.10 -14.02
C ALA A 158 -9.45 -5.46 -13.52
N ARG A 159 -10.32 -5.43 -12.51
CA ARG A 159 -11.01 -6.62 -11.99
C ARG A 159 -12.44 -6.31 -11.61
N ILE A 160 -13.21 -7.35 -11.36
CA ILE A 160 -14.53 -7.26 -10.74
C ILE A 160 -14.35 -7.53 -9.24
N SER A 161 -15.12 -6.85 -8.41
CA SER A 161 -15.26 -7.18 -6.99
C SER A 161 -16.73 -7.24 -6.59
N SER A 162 -17.00 -7.64 -5.34
CA SER A 162 -18.33 -7.60 -4.75
C SER A 162 -18.82 -6.18 -4.44
N HIS A 163 -17.93 -5.20 -4.39
CA HIS A 163 -18.30 -3.80 -4.13
C HIS A 163 -18.85 -3.15 -5.39
N MET A 164 -19.89 -2.33 -5.21
CA MET A 164 -20.50 -1.57 -6.29
C MET A 164 -19.56 -0.46 -6.78
N SER A 165 -19.48 -0.30 -8.10
CA SER A 165 -18.69 0.76 -8.72
C SER A 165 -19.33 1.21 -10.04
N ASP A 166 -19.38 2.52 -10.28
CA ASP A 166 -19.83 3.13 -11.52
C ASP A 166 -18.70 3.28 -12.57
N LYS A 167 -17.45 3.10 -12.14
CA LYS A 167 -16.27 2.99 -13.01
C LYS A 167 -15.62 1.62 -12.89
N LYS A 168 -14.60 1.38 -13.72
CA LYS A 168 -13.75 0.18 -13.61
C LYS A 168 -13.15 0.09 -12.21
N GLN A 169 -13.09 -1.12 -11.67
CA GLN A 169 -12.39 -1.37 -10.42
C GLN A 169 -10.99 -1.89 -10.74
N TYR A 170 -10.03 -1.57 -9.89
CA TYR A 170 -8.65 -1.98 -10.06
C TYR A 170 -8.15 -2.69 -8.81
N GLY A 171 -7.51 -3.83 -9.02
CA GLY A 171 -6.63 -4.44 -8.02
C GLY A 171 -5.21 -3.97 -8.26
N ILE A 172 -4.51 -3.60 -7.21
CA ILE A 172 -3.11 -3.23 -7.24
C ILE A 172 -2.38 -4.19 -6.28
N PRO A 173 -1.47 -5.03 -6.79
CA PRO A 173 -0.69 -5.91 -5.93
C PRO A 173 0.29 -5.07 -5.12
N GLU A 174 0.14 -5.08 -3.79
CA GLU A 174 0.92 -4.26 -2.87
C GLU A 174 1.77 -5.19 -2.01
N GLY A 175 2.99 -5.46 -2.49
CA GLY A 175 4.05 -6.21 -1.80
C GLY A 175 3.57 -7.40 -0.96
N ARG A 176 4.29 -7.65 0.14
CA ARG A 176 3.99 -8.77 1.05
C ARG A 176 3.16 -8.34 2.25
N VAL A 177 3.22 -7.07 2.62
CA VAL A 177 2.62 -6.56 3.85
C VAL A 177 1.19 -6.10 3.58
N LEU A 178 0.95 -5.40 2.47
CA LEU A 178 -0.36 -4.85 2.15
C LEU A 178 -1.20 -5.75 1.24
N SER A 179 -0.60 -6.79 0.67
CA SER A 179 -1.20 -7.80 -0.20
C SER A 179 -1.85 -7.21 -1.45
N THR A 180 -3.02 -6.58 -1.33
CA THR A 180 -3.72 -5.96 -2.46
C THR A 180 -4.51 -4.73 -2.03
N LEU A 181 -4.35 -3.64 -2.78
CA LEU A 181 -5.24 -2.50 -2.74
C LEU A 181 -6.33 -2.67 -3.80
N LEU A 182 -7.60 -2.61 -3.39
CA LEU A 182 -8.75 -2.54 -4.28
C LEU A 182 -9.26 -1.09 -4.33
N VAL A 183 -9.50 -0.57 -5.54
CA VAL A 183 -10.06 0.77 -5.74
C VAL A 183 -11.26 0.74 -6.68
N GLY A 184 -12.25 1.58 -6.39
CA GLY A 184 -13.41 1.83 -7.24
C GLY A 184 -13.96 3.24 -7.08
N SER A 185 -15.06 3.51 -7.75
CA SER A 185 -15.75 4.80 -7.72
C SER A 185 -17.24 4.51 -7.67
N LEU A 186 -17.98 5.24 -6.86
CA LEU A 186 -19.44 5.13 -6.85
C LEU A 186 -20.03 6.52 -6.66
N ALA A 187 -20.85 6.93 -7.63
CA ALA A 187 -21.44 8.27 -7.70
C ALA A 187 -20.37 9.38 -7.64
N ASN A 188 -20.36 10.13 -6.54
CA ASN A 188 -19.47 11.26 -6.32
C ASN A 188 -18.32 10.94 -5.36
N SER A 189 -18.01 9.66 -5.15
CA SER A 189 -16.97 9.26 -4.22
C SER A 189 -16.03 8.23 -4.84
N THR A 190 -14.78 8.29 -4.41
CA THR A 190 -13.79 7.25 -4.69
C THR A 190 -13.66 6.41 -3.45
N TRP A 191 -13.72 5.09 -3.60
CA TRP A 191 -13.50 4.19 -2.49
C TRP A 191 -12.28 3.31 -2.72
N PHE A 192 -11.63 2.92 -1.64
CA PHE A 192 -10.57 1.92 -1.68
C PHE A 192 -10.55 1.09 -0.40
N GLN A 193 -9.92 -0.07 -0.49
CA GLN A 193 -9.82 -1.02 0.61
C GLN A 193 -8.55 -1.85 0.45
N LEU A 194 -7.84 -2.12 1.55
CA LEU A 194 -6.79 -3.13 1.58
C LEU A 194 -7.43 -4.51 1.83
N GLU A 195 -7.11 -5.48 0.98
CA GLU A 195 -7.60 -6.84 1.07
C GLU A 195 -6.54 -7.75 1.69
N GLY A 196 -6.95 -8.68 2.56
CA GLY A 196 -6.02 -9.65 3.16
C GLY A 196 -5.35 -10.53 2.12
N HIS A 197 -6.11 -11.00 1.13
CA HIS A 197 -5.62 -11.86 0.06
C HIS A 197 -5.99 -11.34 -1.33
N PRO A 198 -5.09 -11.50 -2.33
CA PRO A 198 -5.34 -11.08 -3.70
C PRO A 198 -6.44 -11.93 -4.34
N TRP A 199 -7.17 -11.33 -5.28
CA TRP A 199 -8.09 -12.05 -6.16
C TRP A 199 -7.53 -12.08 -7.59
N ASP A 200 -6.85 -13.18 -7.93
CA ASP A 200 -6.38 -13.48 -9.29
C ASP A 200 -6.52 -14.99 -9.57
N PRO A 201 -7.75 -15.50 -9.75
CA PRO A 201 -8.00 -16.94 -9.82
C PRO A 201 -7.37 -17.63 -11.02
N PHE A 202 -6.90 -16.87 -12.02
CA PHE A 202 -6.31 -17.41 -13.24
C PHE A 202 -4.79 -17.51 -13.17
N ARG A 203 -4.12 -16.57 -12.49
CA ARG A 203 -2.64 -16.57 -12.37
C ARG A 203 -2.16 -17.01 -11.00
N ASP A 204 -2.94 -16.75 -9.95
CA ASP A 204 -2.67 -17.17 -8.58
C ASP A 204 -3.91 -17.82 -7.95
N PRO A 205 -4.24 -19.06 -8.35
CA PRO A 205 -5.40 -19.77 -7.81
C PRO A 205 -5.24 -20.06 -6.31
N VAL A 206 -4.01 -20.23 -5.82
CA VAL A 206 -3.75 -20.53 -4.40
C VAL A 206 -4.00 -19.30 -3.55
N GLY A 207 -3.45 -18.13 -3.89
CA GLY A 207 -3.75 -16.88 -3.19
C GLY A 207 -5.23 -16.53 -3.24
N SER A 208 -5.88 -16.81 -4.38
CA SER A 208 -7.33 -16.62 -4.54
C SER A 208 -8.18 -17.51 -3.63
N THR A 209 -7.67 -18.65 -3.15
CA THR A 209 -8.37 -19.41 -2.11
C THR A 209 -8.46 -18.63 -0.81
N GLY A 210 -7.40 -17.91 -0.42
CA GLY A 210 -7.38 -17.02 0.74
C GLY A 210 -8.46 -15.94 0.63
N HIS A 211 -8.65 -15.37 -0.56
CA HIS A 211 -9.69 -14.37 -0.80
C HIS A 211 -11.11 -14.94 -0.63
N ILE A 212 -11.32 -16.22 -0.99
CA ILE A 212 -12.58 -16.92 -0.70
C ILE A 212 -12.80 -17.06 0.81
N LEU A 213 -11.74 -17.37 1.57
CA LEU A 213 -11.81 -17.44 3.04
C LEU A 213 -12.18 -16.09 3.65
N ASP A 214 -11.54 -15.03 3.17
CA ASP A 214 -11.81 -13.66 3.59
C ASP A 214 -13.27 -13.27 3.33
N TYR A 215 -13.81 -13.64 2.17
CA TYR A 215 -15.22 -13.42 1.85
C TYR A 215 -16.16 -14.20 2.78
N ILE A 216 -15.85 -15.46 3.09
CA ILE A 216 -16.63 -16.26 4.05
C ILE A 216 -16.58 -15.61 5.44
N HIS A 217 -15.40 -15.19 5.91
CA HIS A 217 -15.24 -14.48 7.19
C HIS A 217 -16.03 -13.17 7.21
N TYR A 218 -16.02 -12.40 6.13
CA TYR A 218 -16.85 -11.22 5.99
C TYR A 218 -18.34 -11.55 6.11
N LYS A 219 -18.82 -12.60 5.42
CA LYS A 219 -20.23 -13.01 5.51
C LYS A 219 -20.65 -13.48 6.89
N LEU A 220 -19.75 -14.09 7.66
CA LEU A 220 -20.04 -14.55 9.02
C LEU A 220 -19.94 -13.43 10.06
N SER A 221 -18.94 -12.55 9.94
CA SER A 221 -18.63 -11.53 10.95
C SER A 221 -19.22 -10.16 10.66
N GLY A 222 -19.61 -9.88 9.41
CA GLY A 222 -19.97 -8.55 8.94
C GLY A 222 -18.80 -7.56 8.89
N LYS A 223 -17.55 -8.05 8.93
CA LYS A 223 -16.33 -7.22 8.96
C LYS A 223 -15.46 -7.49 7.74
N ASN A 224 -14.93 -6.43 7.15
CA ASN A 224 -13.96 -6.55 6.07
C ASN A 224 -12.67 -7.18 6.57
N GLN A 225 -11.97 -7.90 5.69
CA GLN A 225 -10.70 -8.55 6.01
C GLN A 225 -9.57 -7.85 5.26
N GLY A 226 -8.67 -7.23 6.00
CA GLY A 226 -7.45 -6.64 5.47
C GLY A 226 -6.20 -7.40 5.93
N PRO A 227 -5.02 -6.94 5.51
CA PRO A 227 -3.75 -7.61 5.80
C PRO A 227 -3.46 -7.78 7.29
N LEU A 228 -3.90 -6.82 8.12
CA LEU A 228 -3.60 -6.80 9.56
C LEU A 228 -4.82 -7.13 10.45
N GLY A 229 -5.85 -7.75 9.88
CA GLY A 229 -7.03 -8.24 10.61
C GLY A 229 -8.36 -7.74 10.03
N ALA A 230 -9.40 -7.71 10.88
CA ALA A 230 -10.76 -7.42 10.44
C ALA A 230 -11.28 -6.04 10.89
N SER A 231 -11.90 -5.30 9.98
CA SER A 231 -12.42 -3.95 10.22
C SER A 231 -13.96 -3.90 10.16
N PRO A 232 -14.64 -3.17 11.07
CA PRO A 232 -16.09 -3.00 11.02
C PRO A 232 -16.55 -2.03 9.93
N PHE A 233 -15.63 -1.27 9.32
CA PHE A 233 -15.96 -0.30 8.28
C PHE A 233 -16.12 -1.01 6.94
N THR A 234 -17.37 -1.16 6.50
CA THR A 234 -17.77 -1.88 5.28
C THR A 234 -18.37 -0.92 4.26
N ASP A 235 -18.78 -1.41 3.10
CA ASP A 235 -19.51 -0.62 2.10
C ASP A 235 -20.85 -0.06 2.63
N GLN A 236 -21.46 -0.72 3.62
CA GLN A 236 -22.67 -0.23 4.29
C GLN A 236 -22.39 0.85 5.34
N HIS A 237 -21.21 0.82 5.96
CA HIS A 237 -20.78 1.75 7.00
C HIS A 237 -19.32 2.16 6.74
N PRO A 238 -19.06 2.93 5.66
CA PRO A 238 -17.71 3.23 5.25
C PRO A 238 -17.04 4.21 6.21
N MET A 239 -15.71 4.18 6.26
CA MET A 239 -14.93 5.24 6.87
C MET A 239 -14.82 6.40 5.87
N VAL A 240 -15.59 7.46 6.12
CA VAL A 240 -15.69 8.62 5.24
C VAL A 240 -14.63 9.66 5.60
N PHE A 241 -13.90 10.13 4.59
CA PHE A 241 -13.02 11.29 4.67
C PHE A 241 -13.60 12.40 3.79
N GLU A 242 -14.22 13.38 4.46
CA GLU A 242 -14.84 14.55 3.81
C GLU A 242 -13.79 15.59 3.40
N ARG A 243 -12.59 15.55 4.00
CA ARG A 243 -11.57 16.55 3.74
C ARG A 243 -10.88 16.31 2.40
N PRO A 244 -10.56 17.38 1.65
CA PRO A 244 -9.76 17.26 0.45
C PRO A 244 -8.38 16.68 0.80
N VAL A 245 -7.96 15.66 0.06
CA VAL A 245 -6.57 15.23 0.03
C VAL A 245 -5.78 16.38 -0.60
N THR A 246 -5.08 17.13 0.25
CA THR A 246 -4.45 18.39 -0.14
C THR A 246 -3.30 18.19 -1.15
N VAL A 247 -3.38 18.97 -2.22
CA VAL A 247 -2.35 19.06 -3.26
C VAL A 247 -1.27 20.08 -2.82
N LEU A 248 -0.28 19.56 -2.08
CA LEU A 248 1.13 19.98 -2.05
C LEU A 248 1.60 21.38 -1.63
N ALA A 249 0.78 22.34 -1.22
CA ALA A 249 1.31 23.61 -0.68
C ALA A 249 1.39 23.64 0.86
N GLU A 250 0.40 23.06 1.55
CA GLU A 250 0.29 23.17 3.01
C GLU A 250 0.89 21.99 3.77
N VAL A 251 0.81 20.77 3.21
CA VAL A 251 1.22 19.54 3.92
C VAL A 251 2.65 19.09 3.58
N CYS A 252 3.19 19.54 2.45
CA CYS A 252 4.57 19.31 2.07
C CYS A 252 5.38 20.59 2.38
N PRO A 253 5.87 20.79 3.61
CA PRO A 253 6.69 21.96 3.90
C PRO A 253 7.87 21.96 2.93
N ALA A 254 8.08 23.09 2.22
CA ALA A 254 9.20 23.30 1.31
C ALA A 254 10.58 23.05 1.98
N TYR A 255 10.60 23.01 3.32
CA TYR A 255 11.72 22.69 4.18
C TYR A 255 11.79 21.19 4.51
N CYS A 256 12.07 20.36 3.52
CA CYS A 256 12.92 19.20 3.76
C CYS A 256 14.23 19.48 3.03
N ARG A 257 15.05 20.40 3.58
CA ARG A 257 16.45 20.56 3.14
C ARG A 257 17.02 19.15 3.17
N GLN A 258 17.42 18.63 2.02
CA GLN A 258 18.34 17.50 2.02
C GLN A 258 19.44 17.87 3.01
N PRO A 259 19.81 16.98 3.96
CA PRO A 259 20.96 17.26 4.81
C PRO A 259 22.07 17.71 3.86
N PRO A 260 22.73 18.86 4.14
CA PRO A 260 23.76 19.37 3.26
C PRO A 260 24.63 18.17 2.94
N ARG A 261 24.83 17.88 1.65
CA ARG A 261 25.73 16.82 1.22
C ARG A 261 27.04 17.11 1.93
N THR A 262 27.25 16.49 3.08
CA THR A 262 28.54 16.45 3.71
C THR A 262 29.29 15.65 2.69
N GLY A 263 30.03 16.37 1.86
CA GLY A 263 31.15 15.83 1.14
C GLY A 263 32.10 15.30 2.20
N ALA A 264 31.77 14.15 2.78
CA ALA A 264 32.75 13.16 3.13
C ALA A 264 33.41 12.82 1.81
N ARG A 265 34.34 13.69 1.42
CA ARG A 265 35.56 13.27 0.77
C ARG A 265 36.01 12.11 1.65
N PHE A 266 35.76 10.89 1.21
CA PHE A 266 36.67 9.80 1.50
C PHE A 266 38.00 10.31 0.96
N ALA A 267 38.74 11.01 1.82
CA ALA A 267 40.14 11.27 1.61
C ALA A 267 40.74 9.89 1.51
N THR A 268 41.05 9.53 0.27
CA THR A 268 41.75 8.31 -0.10
C THR A 268 42.94 8.18 0.83
N LEU A 269 42.89 7.25 1.79
CA LEU A 269 44.05 6.77 2.52
C LEU A 269 44.88 5.91 1.54
N SER A 270 45.38 6.54 0.47
CA SER A 270 46.39 5.99 -0.44
C SER A 270 47.75 6.66 -0.24
N LEU A 271 47.91 7.54 0.77
CA LEU A 271 49.17 8.25 1.04
C LEU A 271 49.90 7.80 2.32
N LEU A 272 49.80 6.53 2.71
CA LEU A 272 50.72 5.90 3.67
C LEU A 272 51.28 4.55 3.16
N ARG A 273 51.42 4.40 1.84
CA ARG A 273 52.26 3.35 1.22
C ARG A 273 53.54 3.89 0.56
N ARG A 274 53.82 5.20 0.66
CA ARG A 274 54.99 5.85 0.03
C ARG A 274 56.06 6.40 0.98
N LEU A 275 55.93 6.22 2.29
CA LEU A 275 56.94 6.72 3.26
C LEU A 275 57.46 5.67 4.25
N GLY A 276 57.29 4.37 3.96
CA GLY A 276 57.72 3.30 4.84
C GLY A 276 58.38 2.13 4.11
N ARG A 277 59.39 2.41 3.28
CA ARG A 277 60.37 1.40 2.81
C ARG A 277 61.61 2.03 2.16
N PHE A 278 62.13 3.09 2.77
CA PHE A 278 63.58 3.31 2.82
C PHE A 278 64.00 2.81 4.21
N LEU A 279 65.18 2.17 4.30
CA LEU A 279 65.76 1.53 5.50
C LEU A 279 65.46 0.03 5.67
N LEU A 280 66.03 -0.81 4.79
CA LEU A 280 66.75 -2.01 5.25
C LEU A 280 68.03 -2.17 4.39
N PRO A 281 69.17 -2.55 5.00
CA PRO A 281 70.48 -2.51 4.38
C PRO A 281 70.78 -3.79 3.58
N GLU A 282 71.58 -3.65 2.53
CA GLU A 282 72.23 -4.76 1.84
C GLU A 282 73.16 -5.53 2.79
N GLY A 283 72.99 -6.85 2.83
CA GLY A 283 73.77 -7.75 3.69
C GLY A 283 74.02 -9.11 3.04
N LYS A 284 75.09 -9.15 2.25
CA LYS A 284 75.90 -10.29 1.77
C LYS A 284 75.66 -11.67 2.44
N ARG A 285 75.38 -12.70 1.64
CA ARG A 285 76.34 -13.73 1.16
C ARG A 285 75.64 -14.79 0.32
#